data_AF-A0A1F7CJV9-F1
#
_entry.id   AF-A0A1F7CJV9-F1
#
_cell.length_a   1.000
_cell.length_b   1.000
_cell.length_c   1.000
_cell.angle_alpha   90.00
_cell.angle_beta   90.00
_cell.angle_gamma   90.00
#
_symmetry.space_group_name_H-M   'P 1'
#
loop_
_entity.id
_entity.type
_entity.pdbx_description
1 polymer ?
#
loop_
_entity_poly.entity_id
_entity_poly.type
_entity_poly.pdbx_seq_one_letter_code
_entity_poly.pdbx_strand_id
1 'polypeptide(L)'
;MKSRGEWGVFWPLNIIPYAYNETSAQTYFPLTQKEAIKRGFRWRDEKDAPPDVEKIVPADRLPDTIDETPDDVLGWAIECAATKRPFRIIKQELDFYRRMRLPLPRIHPEERHLRRMALRNSYTLWERECSNCKKAIQTTYQPSRPEIVYCEQCYLSAVY
;
A
#
# COMPACT_ATOMS: atom_id res chain seq x y z
N MET A 1 19.16 -18.96 24.23
CA MET A 1 18.13 -19.25 23.21
C MET A 1 17.75 -20.74 23.17
N LYS A 2 18.64 -21.71 22.84
CA LYS A 2 18.27 -23.15 22.82
C LYS A 2 17.91 -23.72 24.21
N SER A 3 18.69 -23.42 25.24
CA SER A 3 18.45 -23.89 26.63
C SER A 3 17.18 -23.33 27.27
N ARG A 4 16.61 -22.26 26.72
CA ARG A 4 15.37 -21.61 27.18
C ARG A 4 14.15 -21.92 26.28
N GLY A 5 14.31 -22.78 25.26
CA GLY A 5 13.24 -23.12 24.32
C GLY A 5 12.86 -22.00 23.34
N GLU A 6 13.58 -20.88 23.35
CA GLU A 6 13.29 -19.69 22.51
C GLU A 6 13.86 -19.82 21.10
N TRP A 7 14.73 -20.81 20.86
CA TRP A 7 15.34 -21.03 19.56
C TRP A 7 14.32 -21.54 18.54
N GLY A 8 14.06 -20.76 17.50
CA GLY A 8 13.09 -21.09 16.44
C GLY A 8 11.65 -20.69 16.75
N VAL A 9 11.39 -20.09 17.92
CA VAL A 9 10.07 -19.53 18.28
C VAL A 9 10.03 -18.07 17.83
N PHE A 10 8.93 -17.66 17.20
CA PHE A 10 8.72 -16.26 16.84
C PHE A 10 8.68 -15.39 18.10
N TRP A 11 9.14 -14.14 17.97
CA TRP A 11 9.10 -13.19 19.08
C TRP A 11 7.68 -13.05 19.64
N PRO A 12 7.50 -13.01 20.97
CA PRO A 12 6.21 -12.78 21.58
C PRO A 12 5.53 -11.52 21.03
N LEU A 13 4.22 -11.57 20.76
CA LEU A 13 3.50 -10.44 20.16
C LEU A 13 3.50 -9.18 21.03
N ASN A 14 3.63 -9.34 22.35
CA ASN A 14 3.63 -8.24 23.32
C ASN A 14 4.91 -7.38 23.30
N ILE A 15 6.01 -7.88 22.74
CA ILE A 15 7.26 -7.10 22.63
C ILE A 15 7.41 -6.40 21.28
N ILE A 16 6.53 -6.67 20.32
CA ILE A 16 6.53 -6.00 19.01
C ILE A 16 6.13 -4.54 19.25
N PRO A 17 6.92 -3.54 18.80
CA PRO A 17 6.66 -2.13 19.10
C PRO A 17 5.56 -1.52 18.24
N TYR A 18 5.15 -2.17 17.14
CA TYR A 18 4.12 -1.70 16.22
C TYR A 18 2.76 -2.38 16.44
N ALA A 19 1.67 -1.71 16.09
CA ALA A 19 0.34 -2.32 15.98
C ALA A 19 0.15 -2.99 14.61
N TYR A 20 -0.78 -3.93 14.50
CA TYR A 20 -1.00 -4.71 13.27
C TYR A 20 -1.25 -3.81 12.05
N ASN A 21 -2.12 -2.82 12.21
CA ASN A 21 -2.56 -1.90 11.17
C ASN A 21 -1.48 -0.95 10.66
N GLU A 22 -0.33 -0.85 11.34
CA GLU A 22 0.81 -0.02 10.94
C GLU A 22 1.89 -0.83 10.20
N THR A 23 1.76 -2.17 10.19
CA THR A 23 2.74 -3.05 9.56
C THR A 23 2.33 -3.40 8.13
N SER A 24 3.30 -3.88 7.34
CA SER A 24 3.02 -4.45 6.03
C SER A 24 2.07 -5.66 6.07
N ALA A 25 1.89 -6.29 7.24
CA ALA A 25 0.94 -7.39 7.39
C ALA A 25 -0.49 -6.91 7.10
N GLN A 26 -0.89 -5.71 7.52
CA GLN A 26 -2.21 -5.15 7.19
C GLN A 26 -2.36 -4.89 5.70
N THR A 27 -1.29 -4.51 5.01
CA THR A 27 -1.30 -4.29 3.56
C THR A 27 -1.52 -5.58 2.77
N TYR A 28 -0.90 -6.68 3.22
CA TYR A 28 -0.93 -7.96 2.51
C TYR A 28 -2.07 -8.89 2.95
N PHE A 29 -2.40 -8.86 4.24
CA PHE A 29 -3.39 -9.69 4.90
C PHE A 29 -4.30 -8.80 5.75
N PRO A 30 -5.13 -7.95 5.12
CA PRO A 30 -5.93 -6.98 5.84
C PRO A 30 -6.85 -7.68 6.84
N LEU A 31 -6.77 -7.26 8.11
CA LEU A 31 -7.68 -7.67 9.16
C LEU A 31 -8.54 -6.50 9.60
N THR A 32 -9.74 -6.82 10.07
CA THR A 32 -10.52 -5.87 10.87
C THR A 32 -9.91 -5.73 12.26
N GLN A 33 -10.15 -4.59 12.92
CA GLN A 33 -9.73 -4.36 14.30
C GLN A 33 -10.16 -5.50 15.24
N LYS A 34 -11.41 -5.98 15.10
CA LYS A 34 -11.95 -7.08 15.90
C LYS A 34 -11.17 -8.38 15.70
N GLU A 35 -10.82 -8.72 14.46
CA GLU A 35 -10.04 -9.91 14.14
C GLU A 35 -8.60 -9.80 14.64
N ALA A 36 -7.97 -8.63 14.48
CA ALA A 36 -6.62 -8.38 14.94
C ALA A 36 -6.51 -8.56 16.47
N ILE A 37 -7.42 -7.95 17.22
CA ILE A 37 -7.47 -8.06 18.68
C ILE A 37 -7.77 -9.50 19.12
N LYS A 38 -8.70 -10.20 18.45
CA LYS A 38 -9.00 -11.62 18.73
C LYS A 38 -7.78 -12.52 18.54
N ARG A 39 -6.88 -12.18 17.61
CA ARG A 39 -5.61 -12.89 17.36
C ARG A 39 -4.47 -12.46 18.28
N GLY A 40 -4.72 -11.55 19.23
CA GLY A 40 -3.72 -11.06 20.18
C GLY A 40 -2.82 -9.95 19.63
N PHE A 41 -3.17 -9.34 18.50
CA PHE A 41 -2.43 -8.19 17.98
C PHE A 41 -2.93 -6.88 18.57
N ARG A 42 -2.02 -5.91 18.70
CA ARG A 42 -2.36 -4.53 19.05
C ARG A 42 -2.94 -3.82 17.81
N TRP A 43 -3.83 -2.86 18.05
CA TRP A 43 -4.42 -2.00 17.03
C TRP A 43 -4.22 -0.54 17.44
N ARG A 44 -3.85 0.32 16.49
CA ARG A 44 -3.64 1.75 16.75
C ARG A 44 -4.79 2.56 16.16
N ASP A 45 -5.50 3.27 17.03
CA ASP A 45 -6.60 4.17 16.66
C ASP A 45 -6.17 5.65 16.57
N GLU A 46 -4.96 5.97 17.02
CA GLU A 46 -4.43 7.33 16.95
C GLU A 46 -4.33 7.83 15.51
N LYS A 47 -4.85 9.04 15.29
CA LYS A 47 -4.71 9.76 14.02
C LYS A 47 -3.46 10.61 14.08
N ASP A 48 -2.83 10.80 12.93
CA ASP A 48 -1.68 11.69 12.80
C ASP A 48 -2.04 13.11 13.28
N ALA A 49 -1.15 13.71 14.07
CA ALA A 49 -1.30 15.11 14.44
C ALA A 49 -1.26 15.98 13.16
N PRO A 50 -2.02 17.09 13.12
CA PRO A 50 -1.93 18.02 12.00
C PRO A 50 -0.48 18.52 11.86
N PRO A 51 0.03 18.63 10.63
CA PRO A 51 1.41 19.04 10.42
C PRO A 51 1.61 20.50 10.83
N ASP A 52 2.76 20.79 11.44
CA ASP A 52 3.18 22.16 11.74
C ASP A 52 3.69 22.83 10.46
N VAL A 53 2.82 23.62 9.81
CA VAL A 53 3.05 24.26 8.51
C VAL A 53 2.48 25.67 8.47
N GLU A 54 3.01 26.48 7.57
CA GLU A 54 2.57 27.87 7.38
C GLU A 54 1.14 27.95 6.83
N LYS A 55 0.79 27.04 5.91
CA LYS A 55 -0.56 26.95 5.32
C LYS A 55 -0.84 25.56 4.76
N ILE A 56 -2.14 25.27 4.65
CA ILE A 56 -2.67 24.08 4.00
C ILE A 56 -3.29 24.50 2.65
N VAL A 57 -2.83 23.88 1.58
CA VAL A 57 -3.28 24.18 0.20
C VAL A 57 -4.04 22.97 -0.35
N PRO A 58 -5.28 23.14 -0.85
CA PRO A 58 -5.98 22.08 -1.56
C PRO A 58 -5.19 21.60 -2.77
N ALA A 59 -5.12 20.28 -2.98
CA ALA A 59 -4.41 19.70 -4.12
C ALA A 59 -4.86 20.28 -5.48
N ASP A 60 -6.10 20.73 -5.61
CA ASP A 60 -6.64 21.33 -6.84
C ASP A 60 -6.00 22.67 -7.20
N ARG A 61 -5.45 23.39 -6.22
CA ARG A 61 -4.77 24.67 -6.43
C ARG A 61 -3.29 24.52 -6.81
N LEU A 62 -2.76 23.29 -6.82
CA LEU A 62 -1.40 23.06 -7.27
C LEU A 62 -1.30 23.24 -8.79
N PRO A 63 -0.22 23.87 -9.29
CA PRO A 63 0.04 23.93 -10.72
C PRO A 63 0.13 22.54 -11.35
N ASP A 64 -0.28 22.44 -12.62
CA ASP A 64 -0.16 21.21 -13.40
C ASP A 64 1.26 20.93 -13.87
N THR A 65 2.14 21.93 -13.78
CA THR A 65 3.55 21.81 -14.16
C THR A 65 4.47 22.09 -12.97
N ILE A 66 5.61 21.40 -12.93
CA ILE A 66 6.58 21.57 -11.86
C ILE A 66 7.36 22.89 -11.97
N ASP A 67 7.46 23.44 -13.18
CA ASP A 67 8.18 24.69 -13.45
C ASP A 67 7.46 25.90 -12.83
N GLU A 68 6.14 25.83 -12.70
CA GLU A 68 5.30 26.85 -12.03
C GLU A 68 5.24 26.69 -10.51
N THR A 69 5.84 25.62 -9.95
CA THR A 69 5.76 25.32 -8.53
C THR A 69 6.87 26.06 -7.75
N PRO A 70 6.53 26.98 -6.83
CA PRO A 70 7.51 27.70 -6.02
C PRO A 70 8.17 26.81 -4.95
N ASP A 71 9.40 27.16 -4.54
CA ASP A 71 10.11 26.46 -3.44
C ASP A 71 9.38 26.60 -2.09
N ASP A 72 8.53 27.61 -1.93
CA ASP A 72 7.70 27.83 -0.74
C ASP A 72 6.83 26.61 -0.37
N VAL A 73 6.56 25.72 -1.33
CA VAL A 73 5.81 24.47 -1.11
C VAL A 73 6.39 23.59 0.01
N LEU A 74 7.68 23.74 0.33
CA LEU A 74 8.34 23.05 1.44
C LEU A 74 7.81 23.47 2.83
N GLY A 75 7.28 24.70 2.93
CA GLY A 75 6.63 25.22 4.13
C GLY A 75 5.15 24.88 4.23
N TRP A 76 4.55 24.29 3.18
CA TRP A 76 3.12 24.05 3.08
C TRP A 76 2.76 22.58 3.36
N ALA A 77 1.50 22.34 3.70
CA ALA A 77 0.89 21.02 3.55
C ALA A 77 -0.11 21.02 2.40
N ILE A 78 -0.09 19.96 1.61
CA ILE A 78 -1.04 19.71 0.53
C ILE A 78 -2.17 18.87 1.12
N GLU A 79 -3.41 19.34 0.98
CA GLU A 79 -4.59 18.56 1.35
C GLU A 79 -4.86 17.50 0.27
N CYS A 80 -4.86 16.23 0.66
CA CYS A 80 -5.10 15.12 -0.26
C CYS A 80 -6.49 15.20 -0.91
N ALA A 81 -6.53 15.11 -2.24
CA ALA A 81 -7.79 15.14 -2.99
C ALA A 81 -8.77 14.01 -2.60
N ALA A 82 -8.27 12.83 -2.21
CA ALA A 82 -9.08 11.66 -1.92
C ALA A 82 -9.51 11.56 -0.44
N THR A 83 -8.59 11.79 0.49
CA THR A 83 -8.79 11.52 1.92
C THR A 83 -8.87 12.78 2.78
N LYS A 84 -8.61 13.96 2.20
CA LYS A 84 -8.48 15.25 2.90
C LYS A 84 -7.38 15.28 3.97
N ARG A 85 -6.55 14.24 4.06
CA ARG A 85 -5.39 14.20 4.94
C ARG A 85 -4.29 15.12 4.40
N PRO A 86 -3.76 16.06 5.21
CA PRO A 86 -2.67 16.91 4.79
C PRO A 86 -1.34 16.13 4.73
N PHE A 87 -0.48 16.43 3.76
CA PHE A 87 0.89 15.89 3.69
C PHE A 87 1.87 16.94 3.19
N ARG A 88 3.13 16.78 3.56
CA ARG A 88 4.21 17.72 3.20
C ARG A 88 5.06 17.14 2.07
N ILE A 89 5.72 18.03 1.35
CA ILE A 89 6.78 17.69 0.40
C ILE A 89 8.11 18.09 1.03
N ILE A 90 9.08 17.16 1.02
CA ILE A 90 10.44 17.47 1.47
C ILE A 90 11.32 17.92 0.31
N LYS A 91 12.45 18.58 0.60
CA LYS A 91 13.34 19.13 -0.44
C LYS A 91 13.80 18.07 -1.44
N GLN A 92 14.14 16.87 -0.96
CA GLN A 92 14.55 15.75 -1.80
C GLN A 92 13.46 15.32 -2.78
N GLU A 93 12.19 15.36 -2.36
CA GLU A 93 11.06 15.04 -3.22
C GLU A 93 10.85 16.13 -4.27
N LEU A 94 10.85 17.41 -3.86
CA LEU A 94 10.72 18.54 -4.79
C LEU A 94 11.80 18.52 -5.87
N ASP A 95 13.06 18.29 -5.48
CA ASP A 95 14.19 18.22 -6.42
C ASP A 95 14.05 17.01 -7.37
N PHE A 96 13.52 15.89 -6.89
CA PHE A 96 13.20 14.74 -7.73
C PHE A 96 12.11 15.08 -8.77
N TYR A 97 11.01 15.70 -8.36
CA TYR A 97 9.92 16.09 -9.26
C TYR A 97 10.41 17.07 -10.33
N ARG A 98 11.26 18.04 -9.96
CA ARG A 98 11.88 18.99 -10.91
C ARG A 98 12.79 18.30 -11.92
N ARG A 99 13.69 17.43 -11.45
CA ARG A 99 14.61 16.69 -12.33
C ARG A 99 13.87 15.83 -13.35
N MET A 100 12.78 15.21 -12.92
CA MET A 100 11.97 14.33 -13.76
C MET A 100 10.91 15.07 -14.58
N ARG A 101 10.77 16.40 -14.40
CA ARG A 101 9.70 17.22 -14.99
C ARG A 101 8.29 16.66 -14.73
N LEU A 102 8.06 16.26 -13.48
CA LEU A 102 6.80 15.67 -13.03
C LEU A 102 6.07 16.64 -12.09
N PRO A 103 4.74 16.80 -12.21
CA PRO A 103 3.97 17.61 -11.27
C PRO A 103 4.01 17.03 -9.85
N LEU A 104 3.76 17.89 -8.87
CA LEU A 104 3.61 17.45 -7.49
C LEU A 104 2.41 16.52 -7.31
N PRO A 105 2.49 15.56 -6.38
CA PRO A 105 1.40 14.63 -6.14
C PRO A 105 0.19 15.35 -5.53
N ARG A 106 -1.00 15.04 -6.02
CA ARG A 106 -2.29 15.52 -5.49
C ARG A 106 -2.89 14.61 -4.40
N ILE A 107 -2.25 13.47 -4.15
CA ILE A 107 -2.75 12.40 -3.29
C ILE A 107 -1.68 12.04 -2.25
N HIS A 108 -2.14 11.80 -1.02
CA HIS A 108 -1.32 11.42 0.11
C HIS A 108 -0.38 10.25 -0.21
N PRO A 109 0.89 10.26 0.24
CA PRO A 109 1.85 9.18 -0.02
C PRO A 109 1.33 7.78 0.33
N GLU A 110 0.68 7.65 1.49
CA GLU A 110 0.08 6.38 1.93
C GLU A 110 -1.05 5.91 1.01
N GLU A 111 -1.94 6.81 0.57
CA GLU A 111 -3.02 6.48 -0.36
C GLU A 111 -2.47 6.08 -1.74
N ARG A 112 -1.42 6.76 -2.22
CA ARG A 112 -0.69 6.33 -3.43
C ARG A 112 -0.08 4.95 -3.28
N HIS A 113 0.48 4.66 -2.10
CA HIS A 113 1.02 3.35 -1.77
C HIS A 113 -0.08 2.28 -1.79
N LEU A 114 -1.21 2.51 -1.11
CA LEU A 114 -2.34 1.57 -1.06
C LEU A 114 -2.90 1.28 -2.46
N ARG A 115 -3.10 2.31 -3.30
CA ARG A 115 -3.52 2.12 -4.69
C ARG A 115 -2.54 1.26 -5.47
N ARG A 116 -1.24 1.52 -5.33
CA ARG A 116 -0.19 0.71 -5.98
C ARG A 116 -0.22 -0.74 -5.48
N MET A 117 -0.47 -0.96 -4.19
CA MET A 117 -0.58 -2.31 -3.62
C MET A 117 -1.84 -3.03 -4.09
N ALA A 118 -2.95 -2.31 -4.29
CA ALA A 118 -4.20 -2.88 -4.81
C ALA A 118 -4.09 -3.38 -6.27
N LEU A 119 -3.09 -2.90 -7.03
CA LEU A 119 -2.79 -3.43 -8.37
C LEU A 119 -2.07 -4.79 -8.33
N ARG A 120 -1.56 -5.21 -7.17
CA ARG A 120 -0.90 -6.50 -7.02
C ARG A 120 -1.94 -7.59 -6.79
N ASN A 121 -1.59 -8.79 -7.22
CA ASN A 121 -2.38 -9.97 -6.91
C ASN A 121 -2.28 -10.30 -5.41
N SER A 122 -3.31 -10.96 -4.89
CA SER A 122 -3.34 -11.47 -3.52
C SER A 122 -2.24 -12.51 -3.31
N TYR A 123 -1.75 -12.61 -2.06
CA TYR A 123 -0.87 -13.71 -1.62
C TYR A 123 -1.63 -15.01 -1.35
N THR A 124 -2.96 -15.00 -1.47
CA THR A 124 -3.78 -16.21 -1.35
C THR A 124 -3.81 -16.94 -2.68
N LEU A 125 -3.40 -18.20 -2.66
CA LEU A 125 -3.61 -19.12 -3.77
C LEU A 125 -5.02 -19.70 -3.70
N TRP A 126 -5.68 -19.68 -4.84
CA TRP A 126 -7.01 -20.23 -5.03
C TRP A 126 -6.94 -21.39 -6.00
N GLU A 127 -7.73 -22.41 -5.74
CA GLU A 127 -7.97 -23.49 -6.69
C GLU A 127 -8.93 -22.97 -7.78
N ARG A 128 -8.50 -23.08 -9.03
CA ARG A 128 -9.30 -22.78 -10.22
C ARG A 128 -9.08 -23.88 -11.26
N GLU A 129 -9.91 -23.86 -12.29
CA GLU A 129 -9.73 -24.70 -13.46
C GLU A 129 -9.15 -23.86 -14.61
N CYS A 130 -8.23 -24.45 -15.37
CA CYS A 130 -7.76 -23.88 -16.63
C CYS A 130 -8.95 -23.63 -17.55
N SER A 131 -9.07 -22.40 -18.07
CA SER A 131 -10.21 -22.03 -18.90
C SER A 131 -10.32 -22.84 -20.21
N ASN A 132 -9.21 -23.39 -20.71
CA ASN A 132 -9.16 -24.22 -21.92
C ASN A 132 -9.34 -25.72 -21.62
N CYS A 133 -8.37 -26.35 -20.96
CA CYS A 133 -8.36 -27.82 -20.77
C CYS A 133 -9.03 -28.30 -19.47
N LYS A 134 -9.60 -27.39 -18.66
CA LYS A 134 -10.28 -27.69 -17.39
C LYS A 134 -9.44 -28.40 -16.31
N LYS A 135 -8.12 -28.50 -16.50
CA LYS A 135 -7.20 -29.02 -15.48
C LYS A 135 -7.22 -28.13 -14.23
N ALA A 136 -7.22 -28.75 -13.05
CA ALA A 136 -7.05 -28.05 -11.79
C ALA A 136 -5.69 -27.31 -11.73
N ILE A 137 -5.73 -26.04 -11.35
CA ILE A 137 -4.57 -25.15 -11.21
C ILE A 137 -4.70 -24.34 -9.92
N GLN A 138 -3.55 -23.89 -9.41
CA GLN A 138 -3.50 -22.91 -8.32
C GLN A 138 -3.09 -21.55 -8.88
N THR A 139 -3.80 -20.51 -8.49
CA THR A 139 -3.59 -19.17 -9.01
C THR A 139 -3.94 -18.10 -7.97
N THR A 140 -3.31 -16.95 -8.06
CA THR A 140 -3.62 -15.80 -7.20
C THR A 140 -4.92 -15.09 -7.59
N TYR A 141 -5.50 -15.45 -8.73
CA TYR A 141 -6.77 -14.90 -9.20
C TYR A 141 -7.92 -15.64 -8.51
N GLN A 142 -8.68 -14.95 -7.66
CA GLN A 142 -9.84 -15.53 -6.98
C GLN A 142 -10.90 -16.02 -7.99
N PRO A 143 -11.59 -17.16 -7.78
CA PRO A 143 -12.57 -17.73 -8.72
C PRO A 143 -13.69 -16.77 -9.16
N SER A 144 -14.08 -15.84 -8.29
CA SER A 144 -15.10 -14.82 -8.57
C SER A 144 -14.66 -13.74 -9.57
N ARG A 145 -13.36 -13.63 -9.85
CA ARG A 145 -12.85 -12.61 -10.77
C ARG A 145 -13.04 -13.03 -12.24
N PRO A 146 -13.34 -12.07 -13.14
CA PRO A 146 -13.74 -12.37 -14.51
C PRO A 146 -12.58 -12.74 -15.44
N GLU A 147 -11.32 -12.64 -15.02
CA GLU A 147 -10.19 -12.92 -15.90
C GLU A 147 -10.11 -14.40 -16.30
N ILE A 148 -9.70 -14.63 -17.55
CA ILE A 148 -9.42 -15.96 -18.11
C ILE A 148 -8.05 -16.40 -17.59
N VAL A 149 -7.99 -17.61 -17.01
CA VAL A 149 -6.76 -18.16 -16.45
C VAL A 149 -6.46 -19.49 -17.12
N TYR A 150 -5.31 -19.58 -17.79
CA TYR A 150 -4.83 -20.81 -18.40
C TYR A 150 -3.79 -21.50 -17.53
N CYS A 151 -3.67 -22.82 -17.67
CA CYS A 151 -2.47 -23.51 -17.24
C CYS A 151 -1.29 -23.14 -18.14
N GLU A 152 -0.07 -23.34 -17.64
CA GLU A 152 1.17 -23.03 -18.36
C GLU A 152 1.18 -23.59 -19.79
N GLN A 153 0.82 -24.86 -19.97
CA GLN A 153 0.80 -25.51 -21.28
C GLN A 153 -0.18 -24.83 -22.26
N CYS A 154 -1.40 -24.53 -21.83
CA CYS A 154 -2.40 -23.87 -22.67
C CYS A 154 -2.06 -22.40 -22.94
N TYR A 155 -1.38 -21.73 -22.01
CA TYR A 155 -0.90 -20.37 -22.21
C TYR A 155 0.20 -20.35 -23.28
N LEU A 156 1.19 -21.24 -23.18
CA LEU A 156 2.27 -21.33 -24.14
C LEU A 156 1.77 -21.64 -25.55
N SER A 157 0.80 -22.55 -25.70
CA SER A 157 0.21 -22.88 -27.01
C SER A 157 -0.69 -21.78 -27.61
N ALA A 158 -1.10 -20.79 -26.81
CA ALA A 158 -1.95 -19.69 -27.27
C ALA A 158 -1.13 -18.45 -27.66
N VAL A 159 0.08 -18.33 -27.11
CA VAL A 159 0.99 -17.18 -27.33
C VAL A 159 2.05 -17.50 -28.38
N TYR A 160 2.43 -18.77 -28.53
CA TYR A 160 3.38 -19.29 -29.53
C TYR A 160 2.69 -20.27 -30.46
#